data_AF-A0A928R333-F1
#
_entry.id   AF-A0A928R333-F1
#
_cell.length_a   1.000
_cell.length_b   1.000
_cell.length_c   1.000
_cell.angle_alpha   90.00
_cell.angle_beta   90.00
_cell.angle_gamma   90.00
#
_symmetry.space_group_name_H-M   'P 1'
#
loop_
_entity.id
_entity.type
_entity.pdbx_description
1 polymer ?
#
loop_
_entity_poly.entity_id
_entity_poly.type
_entity_poly.pdbx_seq_one_letter_code
_entity_poly.pdbx_strand_id
1 'polypeptide(L)'
;MRIDETQISEIVKNVLASVSGESNVNNDARSYKGVFDSMSDALEAVNKAYKQYRAYTVEQREQMIAKIREYTLNEAEEMAKLGVSETGMGRVSDKIIKHQLVANKTPGTEDLSPSVMTGDAGLTLVEMAPYGVIGSITTS
;
A
#
# COMPACT_ATOMS: atom_id res chain seq x y z
N MET A 1 2.23 -33.54 56.78
CA MET A 1 2.21 -32.24 56.09
C MET A 1 0.77 -31.98 55.67
N ARG A 2 -0.01 -31.27 56.50
CA ARG A 2 -1.40 -30.91 56.18
C ARG A 2 -1.35 -29.64 55.34
N ILE A 3 -1.72 -29.75 54.07
CA ILE A 3 -1.87 -28.59 53.19
C ILE A 3 -3.17 -27.90 53.61
N ASP A 4 -3.09 -26.62 53.95
CA ASP A 4 -4.21 -25.81 54.41
C ASP A 4 -5.09 -25.39 53.21
N GLU A 5 -6.42 -25.56 53.30
CA GLU A 5 -7.37 -25.25 52.23
C GLU A 5 -7.34 -23.77 51.84
N THR A 6 -6.97 -22.90 52.78
CA THR A 6 -6.78 -21.47 52.57
C THR A 6 -5.59 -21.19 51.63
N GLN A 7 -4.48 -21.92 51.78
CA GLN A 7 -3.30 -21.80 50.92
C GLN A 7 -3.57 -22.31 49.50
N ILE A 8 -4.35 -23.38 49.35
CA ILE A 8 -4.77 -23.88 48.04
C ILE A 8 -5.66 -22.83 47.34
N SER A 9 -6.59 -22.23 48.09
CA SER A 9 -7.47 -21.17 47.56
C SER A 9 -6.68 -19.94 47.10
N GLU A 10 -5.68 -19.50 47.87
CA GLU A 10 -4.81 -18.38 47.48
C GLU A 10 -3.94 -18.71 46.26
N ILE A 11 -3.38 -19.92 46.19
CA ILE A 11 -2.61 -20.37 45.02
C ILE A 11 -3.50 -20.41 43.78
N VAL A 12 -4.72 -20.97 43.88
CA VAL A 12 -5.68 -21.03 42.77
C VAL A 12 -6.13 -19.64 42.35
N LYS A 13 -6.35 -18.72 43.30
CA LYS A 13 -6.72 -17.33 43.01
C LYS A 13 -5.58 -16.58 42.30
N ASN A 14 -4.33 -16.81 42.70
CA ASN A 14 -3.15 -16.23 42.05
C ASN A 14 -2.87 -16.85 40.66
N VAL A 15 -3.15 -18.14 40.49
CA VAL A 15 -3.06 -18.82 39.17
C VAL A 15 -4.18 -18.35 38.24
N LEU A 16 -5.41 -18.19 38.72
CA LEU A 16 -6.51 -17.64 37.92
C LEU A 16 -6.29 -16.16 37.58
N ALA A 17 -5.69 -15.37 38.48
CA ALA A 17 -5.30 -13.98 38.22
C ALA A 17 -4.17 -13.87 37.21
N SER A 18 -3.23 -14.82 37.17
CA SER A 18 -2.16 -14.86 36.15
C SER A 18 -2.64 -15.41 34.81
N VAL A 19 -3.60 -16.34 34.79
CA VAL A 19 -4.24 -16.85 33.55
C VAL A 19 -5.21 -15.83 32.93
N SER A 20 -5.85 -14.99 33.74
CA SER A 20 -6.67 -13.86 33.25
C SER A 20 -5.85 -12.61 32.93
N GLY A 21 -4.56 -12.59 33.30
CA GLY A 21 -3.64 -11.47 33.12
C GLY A 21 -2.89 -11.42 31.79
N GLU A 22 -2.93 -12.48 30.97
CA GLU A 22 -2.26 -12.46 29.66
C GLU A 22 -3.08 -13.14 28.56
N SER A 23 -3.86 -12.33 27.83
CA SER A 23 -3.89 -12.34 26.36
C SER A 23 -4.78 -11.22 25.80
N ASN A 24 -4.63 -9.99 26.30
CA ASN A 24 -4.55 -8.86 25.38
C ASN A 24 -3.13 -8.84 24.83
N VAL A 25 -2.80 -9.85 24.01
CA VAL A 25 -1.87 -9.59 22.94
C VAL A 25 -2.60 -8.54 22.12
N ASN A 26 -2.25 -7.27 22.33
CA ASN A 26 -2.39 -6.30 21.27
C ASN A 26 -1.61 -6.92 20.12
N ASN A 27 -2.29 -7.72 19.30
CA ASN A 27 -2.01 -7.79 17.89
C ASN A 27 -2.28 -6.35 17.43
N ASP A 28 -1.31 -5.46 17.71
CA ASP A 28 -1.06 -4.31 16.88
C ASP A 28 -0.60 -4.91 15.55
N ALA A 29 -1.55 -5.56 14.86
CA ALA A 29 -1.46 -5.85 13.45
C ALA A 29 -1.10 -4.51 12.86
N ARG A 30 0.16 -4.39 12.42
CA ARG A 30 0.70 -3.13 11.91
C ARG A 30 -0.30 -2.63 10.88
N SER A 31 -1.05 -1.59 11.25
CA SER A 31 -2.01 -0.99 10.34
C SER A 31 -1.20 -0.21 9.33
N TYR A 32 -0.96 -0.83 8.18
CA TYR A 32 -0.28 -0.19 7.07
C TYR A 32 -1.26 0.73 6.35
N LYS A 33 -0.81 1.95 6.01
CA LYS A 33 -1.63 2.90 5.26
C LYS A 33 -2.02 2.30 3.91
N GLY A 34 -3.32 2.25 3.63
CA GLY A 34 -3.86 1.71 2.38
C GLY A 34 -4.02 0.19 2.35
N VAL A 35 -3.75 -0.52 3.45
CA VAL A 35 -4.06 -1.94 3.62
C VAL A 35 -5.31 -2.06 4.47
N PHE A 36 -6.26 -2.89 4.01
CA PHE A 36 -7.57 -3.06 4.64
C PHE A 36 -7.84 -4.55 4.88
N ASP A 37 -8.62 -4.85 5.91
CA ASP A 37 -8.97 -6.23 6.28
C ASP A 37 -9.95 -6.87 5.28
N SER A 38 -10.77 -6.06 4.60
CA SER A 38 -11.71 -6.54 3.60
C SER A 38 -11.63 -5.75 2.28
N MET A 39 -11.98 -6.43 1.18
CA MET A 39 -12.06 -5.80 -0.14
C MET A 39 -13.13 -4.69 -0.18
N SER A 40 -14.24 -4.87 0.54
CA SER A 40 -15.31 -3.87 0.62
C SER A 40 -14.82 -2.55 1.22
N ASP A 41 -14.02 -2.62 2.29
CA ASP A 41 -13.45 -1.43 2.94
C ASP A 41 -12.44 -0.72 2.03
N ALA A 42 -11.62 -1.51 1.32
CA ALA A 42 -10.70 -0.97 0.31
C ALA A 42 -11.45 -0.25 -0.82
N LEU A 43 -12.57 -0.82 -1.30
CA LEU A 43 -13.42 -0.23 -2.33
C LEU A 43 -14.09 1.07 -1.85
N GLU A 44 -14.58 1.12 -0.62
CA GLU A 44 -15.15 2.35 -0.07
C GLU A 44 -14.09 3.45 0.04
N ALA A 45 -12.92 3.11 0.57
CA ALA A 45 -11.80 4.03 0.73
C ALA A 45 -11.29 4.58 -0.60
N VAL A 46 -11.08 3.73 -1.61
CA VAL A 46 -10.60 4.16 -2.93
C VAL A 46 -11.65 4.99 -3.68
N ASN A 47 -12.95 4.68 -3.51
CA ASN A 47 -14.01 5.50 -4.09
C ASN A 47 -14.04 6.92 -3.49
N LYS A 48 -13.82 7.04 -2.17
CA LYS A 48 -13.70 8.34 -1.50
C LYS A 48 -12.45 9.08 -1.97
N ALA A 49 -11.31 8.40 -2.05
CA ALA A 49 -10.05 8.96 -2.53
C ALA A 49 -10.16 9.44 -3.99
N TYR A 50 -10.77 8.65 -4.87
CA TYR A 50 -10.93 9.01 -6.28
C TYR A 50 -11.77 10.28 -6.48
N LYS A 51 -12.85 10.45 -5.69
CA LYS A 51 -13.66 11.69 -5.74
C LYS A 51 -12.83 12.93 -5.44
N GLN A 52 -11.90 12.85 -4.49
CA GLN A 52 -10.94 13.92 -4.18
C GLN A 52 -9.88 14.04 -5.27
N TYR A 53 -9.37 12.91 -5.76
CA TYR A 53 -8.31 12.84 -6.75
C TYR A 53 -8.65 13.58 -8.05
N ARG A 54 -9.91 13.48 -8.49
CA ARG A 54 -10.40 14.19 -9.69
C ARG A 54 -10.25 15.72 -9.62
N ALA A 55 -10.21 16.29 -8.41
CA ALA A 55 -10.06 17.73 -8.23
C ALA A 55 -8.60 18.20 -8.33
N TYR A 56 -7.62 17.29 -8.31
CA TYR A 56 -6.21 17.66 -8.43
C TYR A 56 -5.82 18.03 -9.87
N THR A 57 -4.96 19.04 -9.98
CA THR A 57 -4.34 19.48 -11.23
C THR A 57 -3.32 18.46 -11.73
N VAL A 58 -2.93 18.58 -13.00
CA VAL A 58 -1.86 17.75 -13.59
C VAL A 58 -0.55 17.89 -12.82
N GLU A 59 -0.20 19.12 -12.40
CA GLU A 59 1.01 19.38 -11.61
C GLU A 59 0.98 18.66 -10.25
N GLN A 60 -0.15 18.70 -9.54
CA GLN A 60 -0.29 18.00 -8.27
C GLN A 60 -0.17 16.48 -8.43
N ARG A 61 -0.69 15.94 -9.55
CA ARG A 61 -0.51 14.52 -9.89
C ARG A 61 0.94 14.20 -10.19
N GLU A 62 1.65 15.08 -10.90
CA GLU A 62 3.08 14.90 -11.16
C GLU A 62 3.91 14.95 -9.86
N GLN A 63 3.54 15.80 -8.89
CA GLN A 63 4.17 15.80 -7.57
C GLN A 63 3.96 14.47 -6.82
N MET A 64 2.76 13.88 -6.92
CA MET A 64 2.49 12.55 -6.35
C MET A 64 3.34 11.47 -7.02
N ILE A 65 3.42 11.48 -8.36
CA ILE A 65 4.25 10.54 -9.13
C ILE A 65 5.73 10.70 -8.75
N ALA A 66 6.23 11.92 -8.66
CA ALA A 66 7.61 12.21 -8.24
C ALA A 66 7.92 11.64 -6.85
N LYS A 67 6.98 11.77 -5.89
CA LYS A 67 7.15 11.18 -4.56
C LYS A 67 7.12 9.65 -4.57
N ILE A 68 6.27 9.04 -5.39
CA ILE A 68 6.27 7.58 -5.57
C ILE A 68 7.61 7.10 -6.15
N ARG A 69 8.15 7.81 -7.15
CA ARG A 69 9.46 7.52 -7.74
C ARG A 69 10.58 7.66 -6.71
N GLU A 70 10.57 8.73 -5.91
CA GLU A 70 11.53 8.96 -4.81
C GLU A 70 11.52 7.82 -3.80
N TYR A 71 10.35 7.43 -3.28
CA TYR A 71 10.25 6.31 -2.34
C TYR A 71 10.67 4.98 -2.97
N THR A 72 10.33 4.74 -4.23
CA THR A 72 10.72 3.51 -4.95
C THR A 72 12.25 3.40 -5.06
N LEU A 73 12.95 4.53 -5.29
CA LEU A 73 14.41 4.56 -5.34
C LEU A 73 15.04 4.33 -3.97
N ASN A 74 14.52 5.01 -2.95
CA ASN A 74 15.03 4.91 -1.58
C ASN A 74 14.88 3.49 -1.01
N GLU A 75 13.77 2.82 -1.34
CA GLU A 75 13.44 1.48 -0.84
C GLU A 75 13.84 0.35 -1.81
N ALA A 76 14.52 0.67 -2.92
CA ALA A 76 14.82 -0.30 -3.98
C ALA A 76 15.60 -1.53 -3.49
N GLU A 77 16.55 -1.32 -2.59
CA GLU A 77 17.36 -2.41 -2.01
C GLU A 77 16.55 -3.27 -1.04
N GLU A 78 15.77 -2.65 -0.16
CA GLU A 78 14.98 -3.37 0.83
C GLU A 78 13.85 -4.17 0.16
N MET A 79 13.12 -3.56 -0.78
CA MET A 79 12.10 -4.26 -1.56
C MET A 79 12.68 -5.43 -2.36
N ALA A 80 13.88 -5.28 -2.92
CA ALA A 80 14.56 -6.36 -3.63
C ALA A 80 14.93 -7.53 -2.72
N LYS A 81 15.45 -7.26 -1.52
CA LYS A 81 15.77 -8.28 -0.52
C LYS A 81 14.52 -9.01 -0.05
N LEU A 82 13.47 -8.26 0.31
CA LEU A 82 12.19 -8.80 0.74
C LEU A 82 11.60 -9.71 -0.34
N GLY A 83 11.51 -9.23 -1.58
CA GLY A 83 10.93 -10.00 -2.69
C GLY A 83 11.69 -11.28 -3.00
N VAL A 84 13.04 -11.31 -2.92
CA VAL A 84 13.79 -12.57 -3.07
C VAL A 84 13.59 -13.48 -1.86
N SER A 85 13.60 -12.93 -0.64
CA SER A 85 13.48 -13.71 0.60
C SER A 85 12.11 -14.39 0.74
N GLU A 86 11.04 -13.71 0.30
CA GLU A 86 9.67 -14.21 0.37
C GLU A 86 9.38 -15.22 -0.73
N THR A 87 9.78 -14.93 -1.97
CA THR A 87 9.42 -15.76 -3.14
C THR A 87 10.44 -16.86 -3.44
N GLY A 88 11.68 -16.70 -2.99
CA GLY A 88 12.82 -17.54 -3.38
C GLY A 88 13.29 -17.35 -4.83
N MET A 89 12.76 -16.34 -5.56
CA MET A 89 12.99 -16.18 -6.99
C MET A 89 13.83 -14.95 -7.34
N GLY A 90 14.77 -15.14 -8.28
CA GLY A 90 15.60 -14.09 -8.85
C GLY A 90 16.80 -13.70 -7.98
N ARG A 91 17.45 -12.58 -8.32
CA ARG A 91 18.62 -12.06 -7.61
C ARG A 91 18.35 -10.66 -7.09
N VAL A 92 18.86 -10.35 -5.91
CA VAL A 92 18.68 -9.03 -5.27
C VAL A 92 19.24 -7.92 -6.16
N SER A 93 20.44 -8.10 -6.72
CA SER A 93 21.08 -7.14 -7.64
C SER A 93 20.18 -6.77 -8.83
N ASP A 94 19.58 -7.78 -9.45
CA ASP A 94 18.76 -7.59 -10.65
C ASP A 94 17.44 -6.91 -10.29
N LYS A 95 16.85 -7.24 -9.13
CA LYS A 95 15.63 -6.59 -8.64
C LYS A 95 15.87 -5.12 -8.23
N ILE A 96 17.04 -4.77 -7.69
CA ILE A 96 17.40 -3.36 -7.43
C ILE A 96 17.37 -2.56 -8.73
N ILE A 97 18.04 -3.07 -9.78
CA ILE A 97 18.07 -2.42 -11.09
C ILE A 97 16.66 -2.31 -11.68
N LYS A 98 15.79 -3.32 -11.47
CA LYS A 98 14.39 -3.26 -11.90
C LYS A 98 13.61 -2.17 -11.17
N HIS A 99 13.74 -2.02 -9.86
CA HIS A 99 13.07 -0.95 -9.12
C HIS A 99 13.57 0.44 -9.57
N GLN A 100 14.89 0.59 -9.78
CA GLN A 100 15.46 1.80 -10.34
C GLN A 100 14.94 2.09 -11.75
N LEU A 101 14.80 1.07 -12.59
CA LEU A 101 14.24 1.20 -13.93
C LEU A 101 12.79 1.70 -13.87
N VAL A 102 11.96 1.09 -13.03
CA VAL A 102 10.55 1.48 -12.85
C VAL A 102 10.45 2.93 -12.40
N ALA A 103 11.22 3.34 -11.39
CA ALA A 103 11.18 4.70 -10.87
C ALA A 103 11.64 5.74 -11.90
N ASN A 104 12.64 5.41 -12.72
CA ASN A 104 13.23 6.38 -13.66
C ASN A 104 12.57 6.41 -15.04
N LYS A 105 11.89 5.34 -15.46
CA LYS A 105 11.43 5.19 -16.86
C LYS A 105 9.95 4.89 -17.04
N THR A 106 9.18 4.72 -15.97
CA THR A 106 7.72 4.63 -16.11
C THR A 106 7.16 6.03 -16.44
N PRO A 107 6.44 6.20 -17.56
CA PRO A 107 5.87 7.50 -17.94
C PRO A 107 4.97 8.09 -16.84
N GLY A 108 5.00 9.41 -16.70
CA GLY A 108 4.18 10.19 -15.78
C GLY A 108 3.03 10.90 -16.50
N THR A 109 2.76 12.14 -16.11
CA THR A 109 1.68 12.93 -16.75
C THR A 109 2.01 13.39 -18.16
N GLU A 110 3.28 13.32 -18.59
CA GLU A 110 3.70 13.63 -19.95
C GLU A 110 3.06 12.73 -21.03
N ASP A 111 2.59 11.55 -20.64
CA ASP A 111 1.92 10.60 -21.52
C ASP A 111 0.46 11.03 -21.85
N LEU A 112 -0.10 11.99 -21.10
CA LEU A 112 -1.47 12.48 -21.26
C LEU A 112 -1.59 13.65 -22.25
N SER A 113 -0.82 13.59 -23.35
CA SER A 113 -0.78 14.69 -24.33
C SER A 113 -2.10 14.84 -25.11
N PRO A 114 -2.65 16.07 -25.23
CA PRO A 114 -3.84 16.32 -26.01
C PRO A 114 -3.53 16.30 -27.52
N SER A 115 -4.52 15.92 -28.34
CA SER A 115 -4.45 16.10 -29.79
C SER A 115 -5.44 17.16 -30.25
N VAL A 116 -4.99 18.05 -31.14
CA VAL A 116 -5.77 19.19 -31.62
C VAL A 116 -5.80 19.19 -33.13
N MET A 117 -7.01 19.22 -33.69
CA MET A 117 -7.26 19.33 -35.12
C MET A 117 -7.97 20.65 -35.40
N THR A 118 -7.47 21.43 -36.35
CA THR A 118 -8.07 22.72 -36.75
C THR A 118 -8.32 22.75 -38.25
N GLY A 119 -9.37 23.44 -38.67
CA GLY A 119 -9.71 23.64 -40.06
C GLY A 119 -10.92 24.55 -40.23
N ASP A 120 -11.46 24.65 -41.44
CA ASP A 120 -12.59 25.52 -41.78
C ASP A 120 -13.86 25.20 -40.97
N ALA A 121 -13.98 23.94 -40.52
CA ALA A 121 -15.08 23.47 -39.69
C ALA A 121 -14.88 23.70 -38.18
N GLY A 122 -13.81 24.41 -37.78
CA GLY A 122 -13.53 24.77 -36.39
C GLY A 122 -12.36 24.00 -35.76
N LEU A 123 -12.50 23.69 -34.48
CA LEU A 123 -11.46 23.05 -33.66
C LEU A 123 -12.02 21.78 -33.01
N THR A 124 -11.26 20.69 -33.11
CA THR A 124 -11.52 19.44 -32.38
C THR A 124 -10.35 19.19 -31.42
N LEU A 125 -10.68 19.00 -30.15
CA LEU A 125 -9.75 18.65 -29.07
C LEU A 125 -10.06 17.23 -28.58
N VAL A 126 -9.04 16.39 -28.49
CA VAL A 126 -9.15 15.05 -27.90
C VAL A 126 -8.18 14.95 -26.74
N GLU A 127 -8.71 14.62 -25.56
CA GLU A 127 -7.95 14.45 -24.32
C GLU A 127 -8.23 13.08 -23.68
N MET A 128 -7.28 12.60 -22.87
CA MET A 128 -7.41 11.37 -22.11
C MET A 128 -7.99 11.65 -20.73
N ALA A 129 -9.24 11.23 -20.51
CA ALA A 129 -9.91 11.35 -19.22
C ALA A 129 -9.68 10.09 -18.34
N PRO A 130 -9.67 10.23 -17.00
CA PRO A 130 -9.55 9.08 -16.10
C PRO A 130 -10.75 8.12 -16.23
N TYR A 131 -10.48 6.81 -16.24
CA TYR A 131 -11.53 5.78 -16.21
C TYR A 131 -12.30 5.76 -14.89
N GLY A 132 -11.59 5.78 -13.76
CA GLY A 132 -12.18 5.52 -12.45
C GLY A 132 -11.25 4.76 -11.52
N VAL A 133 -11.84 3.92 -10.67
CA VAL A 133 -11.12 2.97 -9.84
C VAL A 133 -10.64 1.81 -10.73
N ILE A 134 -9.35 1.48 -10.66
CA ILE A 134 -8.73 0.39 -11.42
C ILE A 134 -8.40 -0.74 -10.46
N GLY A 135 -8.86 -1.96 -10.75
CA GLY A 135 -8.39 -3.17 -10.09
C GLY A 135 -7.11 -3.67 -10.77
N SER A 136 -6.05 -3.86 -9.97
CA SER A 136 -4.76 -4.37 -10.47
C SER A 136 -4.40 -5.66 -9.74
N ILE A 137 -4.16 -6.73 -10.50
CA ILE A 137 -3.63 -8.00 -9.99
C ILE A 137 -2.16 -8.09 -10.40
N THR A 138 -1.27 -8.15 -9.41
CA THR A 138 0.18 -8.18 -9.63
C THR A 138 0.73 -9.61 -9.57
N THR A 139 1.85 -9.84 -10.25
CA THR A 139 2.56 -11.13 -10.23
C THR A 139 3.43 -11.26 -8.98
N SER A 140 3.80 -12.50 -8.63
CA SER A 140 4.83 -12.80 -7.63
C SER A 140 6.25 -12.52 -8.11
#